data_AF-A0A1G9KL92-F1
#
_entry.id   AF-A0A1G9KL92-F1
#
_cell.length_a   1.000
_cell.length_b   1.000
_cell.length_c   1.000
_cell.angle_alpha   90.00
_cell.angle_beta   90.00
_cell.angle_gamma   90.00
#
_symmetry.space_group_name_H-M   'P 1'
#
loop_
_entity.id
_entity.type
_entity.pdbx_description
1 polymer ?
#
loop_
_entity_poly.entity_id
_entity_poly.type
_entity_poly.pdbx_seq_one_letter_code
_entity_poly.pdbx_strand_id
1 'polypeptide(L)'
;MLRLLLLLLLPLTSFAQLTDYRVFSGRSGNRLILRSWNEGSTSLYWGVDVQTLETSILTEARAISPGEKETWLAQTPYGKALRKEYQRDGSLQDAGIERADTTERGFHLTMDLCPSHKPLTRSLFEELIAAFGPEERPIPVTITITGLWMQAHADDLAWLKNLQTKGLLEITWVNHSFHHRYDPKLPLTANFLLEKGTDLNQEVLLNEQAMLQKGLLPSIFFRFPGLISDKAVFDRILDLGLLPLGSDAWLAKGEAPKQGSVVLIHPNGNEPLGIKKFIELVKQHSTDIRHKNWLLYELPADVSKQN
;
A
#
# COMPACT_ATOMS: atom_id res chain seq x y z
N MET A 1 8.81 19.31 53.75
CA MET A 1 8.33 19.33 52.35
C MET A 1 9.15 18.34 51.54
N LEU A 2 8.66 17.11 51.35
CA LEU A 2 9.34 16.08 50.56
C LEU A 2 8.55 15.90 49.26
N ARG A 3 9.12 16.34 48.13
CA ARG A 3 8.54 16.13 46.79
C ARG A 3 8.76 14.68 46.39
N LEU A 4 7.69 13.90 46.32
CA LEU A 4 7.69 12.57 45.73
C LEU A 4 7.65 12.72 44.20
N LEU A 5 8.75 12.41 43.52
CA LEU A 5 8.83 12.37 42.07
C LEU A 5 8.22 11.03 41.61
N LEU A 6 7.00 11.06 41.08
CA LEU A 6 6.35 9.88 40.51
C LEU A 6 6.92 9.65 39.10
N LEU A 7 7.92 8.77 38.98
CA LEU A 7 8.38 8.27 37.69
C LEU A 7 7.31 7.32 37.12
N LEU A 8 6.53 7.82 36.17
CA LEU A 8 5.66 7.02 35.31
C LEU A 8 6.54 6.16 34.40
N LEU A 9 6.74 4.90 34.78
CA LEU A 9 7.24 3.85 33.89
C LEU A 9 6.15 3.55 32.86
N LEU A 10 6.26 4.16 31.67
CA LEU A 10 5.50 3.74 30.50
C LEU A 10 5.93 2.30 30.15
N PRO A 11 4.99 1.36 29.94
CA PRO A 11 5.34 0.03 29.49
C PRO A 11 6.01 0.14 28.12
N LEU A 12 7.27 -0.25 28.04
CA LEU A 12 7.90 -0.63 26.78
C LEU A 12 7.10 -1.82 26.25
N THR A 13 6.17 -1.57 25.33
CA THR A 13 5.60 -2.64 24.50
C THR A 13 6.74 -3.18 23.67
N SER A 14 7.42 -4.20 24.20
CA SER A 14 8.24 -5.08 23.39
C SER A 14 7.32 -5.67 22.34
N PHE A 15 7.44 -5.23 21.09
CA PHE A 15 6.79 -5.92 19.98
C PHE A 15 7.26 -7.38 20.07
N ALA A 16 6.32 -8.29 20.32
CA ALA A 16 6.64 -9.70 20.31
C ALA A 16 7.25 -10.03 18.94
N GLN A 17 8.35 -10.77 18.93
CA GLN A 17 8.99 -11.14 17.69
C GLN A 17 8.02 -11.99 16.87
N LEU A 18 7.74 -11.57 15.63
CA LEU A 18 6.97 -12.36 14.68
C LEU A 18 7.77 -13.61 14.34
N THR A 19 7.22 -14.80 14.59
CA THR A 19 7.80 -16.08 14.19
C THR A 19 6.85 -16.88 13.31
N ASP A 20 7.39 -17.80 12.52
CA ASP A 20 6.61 -18.70 11.65
C ASP A 20 5.68 -17.98 10.66
N TYR A 21 6.06 -16.77 10.22
CA TYR A 21 5.31 -16.00 9.25
C TYR A 21 5.24 -16.73 7.90
N ARG A 22 4.03 -17.11 7.48
CA ARG A 22 3.81 -17.94 6.29
C ARG A 22 2.50 -17.63 5.60
N VAL A 23 2.44 -17.99 4.31
CA VAL A 23 1.18 -18.05 3.56
C VAL A 23 0.26 -19.06 4.21
N PHE A 24 -0.99 -18.67 4.41
CA PHE A 24 -2.04 -19.51 4.98
C PHE A 24 -3.35 -19.22 4.26
N SER A 25 -4.10 -20.26 3.90
CA SER A 25 -5.45 -20.11 3.34
C SER A 25 -6.47 -20.56 4.37
N GLY A 26 -7.20 -19.59 4.90
CA GLY A 26 -8.23 -19.83 5.89
C GLY A 26 -9.38 -18.84 5.79
N ARG A 27 -10.33 -18.99 6.69
CA ARG A 27 -11.51 -18.15 6.77
C ARG A 27 -11.82 -17.79 8.22
N SER A 28 -12.28 -16.56 8.42
CA SER A 28 -12.85 -16.06 9.67
C SER A 28 -14.03 -15.14 9.34
N GLY A 29 -15.27 -15.62 9.50
CA GLY A 29 -16.46 -14.91 9.04
C GLY A 29 -16.44 -14.62 7.53
N ASN A 30 -16.47 -13.34 7.16
CA ASN A 30 -16.34 -12.86 5.78
C ASN A 30 -14.89 -12.57 5.35
N ARG A 31 -13.91 -12.87 6.21
CA ARG A 31 -12.50 -12.59 5.94
C ARG A 31 -11.77 -13.81 5.43
N LEU A 32 -11.10 -13.65 4.29
CA LEU A 32 -10.13 -14.62 3.78
C LEU A 32 -8.80 -14.36 4.48
N ILE A 33 -8.24 -15.39 5.10
CA ILE A 33 -6.90 -15.31 5.69
C ILE A 33 -5.86 -15.55 4.59
N LEU A 34 -4.83 -14.70 4.58
CA LEU A 34 -3.72 -14.74 3.63
C LEU A 34 -2.41 -15.17 4.27
N ARG A 35 -2.23 -14.84 5.55
CA ARG A 35 -1.00 -15.13 6.31
C ARG A 35 -1.33 -15.56 7.73
N SER A 36 -0.42 -16.34 8.30
CA SER A 36 -0.42 -16.71 9.72
C SER A 36 0.98 -16.53 10.30
N TRP A 37 1.08 -16.14 11.57
CA TRP A 37 2.33 -16.13 12.34
C TRP A 37 2.03 -16.34 13.82
N ASN A 38 3.08 -16.42 14.62
CA ASN A 38 2.99 -16.44 16.07
C ASN A 38 3.62 -15.18 16.67
N GLU A 39 2.98 -14.66 17.71
CA GLU A 39 3.54 -13.69 18.65
C GLU A 39 3.55 -14.31 20.04
N GLY A 40 4.73 -14.80 20.45
CA GLY A 40 4.84 -15.67 21.62
C GLY A 40 4.05 -16.98 21.42
N SER A 41 3.09 -17.25 22.30
CA SER A 41 2.21 -18.42 22.19
C SER A 41 0.91 -18.17 21.43
N THR A 42 0.69 -16.95 20.95
CA THR A 42 -0.56 -16.55 20.29
C THR A 42 -0.40 -16.66 18.78
N SER A 43 -1.22 -17.48 18.14
CA SER A 43 -1.34 -17.48 16.69
C SER A 43 -2.18 -16.30 16.23
N LEU A 44 -1.66 -15.57 15.25
CA LEU A 44 -2.30 -14.42 14.62
C LEU A 44 -2.41 -14.64 13.12
N TYR A 45 -3.39 -13.96 12.55
CA TYR A 45 -3.76 -14.10 11.15
C TYR A 45 -3.98 -12.74 10.52
N TRP A 46 -3.50 -12.54 9.30
CA TRP A 46 -3.79 -11.37 8.51
C TRP A 46 -4.79 -11.77 7.43
N GLY A 47 -5.91 -11.08 7.38
CA GLY A 47 -7.00 -11.40 6.47
C GLY A 47 -7.69 -10.18 5.89
N VAL A 48 -8.27 -10.39 4.71
CA VAL A 48 -9.01 -9.41 3.93
C VAL A 48 -10.50 -9.70 3.99
N ASP A 49 -11.32 -8.67 4.23
CA ASP A 49 -12.76 -8.80 4.02
C ASP A 49 -13.04 -8.91 2.53
N VAL A 50 -13.68 -10.01 2.12
CA VAL A 50 -13.87 -10.29 0.69
C VAL A 50 -14.87 -9.37 0.00
N GLN A 51 -15.63 -8.58 0.77
CA GLN A 51 -16.59 -7.59 0.26
C GLN A 51 -15.97 -6.20 0.19
N THR A 52 -15.27 -5.74 1.24
CA THR A 52 -14.77 -4.35 1.31
C THR A 52 -13.30 -4.19 0.94
N LEU A 53 -12.55 -5.29 0.81
CA LEU A 53 -11.09 -5.33 0.67
C LEU A 53 -10.29 -4.75 1.85
N GLU A 54 -10.96 -4.36 2.95
CA GLU A 54 -10.29 -3.96 4.18
C GLU A 54 -9.54 -5.12 4.81
N THR A 55 -8.34 -4.86 5.32
CA THR A 55 -7.53 -5.88 6.00
C THR A 55 -7.66 -5.76 7.52
N SER A 56 -7.31 -6.82 8.24
CA SER A 56 -7.30 -6.84 9.70
C SER A 56 -6.40 -7.96 10.23
N ILE A 57 -6.02 -7.83 11.50
CA ILE A 57 -5.36 -8.89 12.27
C ILE A 57 -6.41 -9.61 13.10
N LEU A 58 -6.41 -10.93 13.06
CA LEU A 58 -7.40 -11.81 13.67
C LEU A 58 -6.68 -12.83 14.57
N THR A 59 -7.36 -13.30 15.60
CA THR A 59 -6.87 -14.35 16.52
C THR A 59 -7.47 -15.72 16.20
N GLU A 60 -8.44 -15.79 15.29
CA GLU A 60 -9.16 -17.01 14.94
C GLU A 60 -9.26 -17.19 13.43
N ALA A 61 -8.97 -18.40 12.97
CA ALA A 61 -9.11 -18.80 11.58
C ALA A 61 -9.35 -20.30 11.46
N ARG A 62 -10.21 -20.69 10.52
CA ARG A 62 -10.34 -22.09 10.07
C ARG A 62 -9.62 -22.26 8.74
N ALA A 63 -8.73 -23.24 8.62
CA ALA A 63 -8.14 -23.60 7.32
C ALA A 63 -9.21 -24.03 6.32
N ILE A 64 -9.05 -23.64 5.05
CA ILE A 64 -9.97 -24.00 3.97
C ILE A 64 -9.21 -24.65 2.82
N SER A 65 -9.87 -25.55 2.09
CA SER A 65 -9.28 -26.17 0.90
C SER A 65 -9.25 -25.20 -0.29
N PRO A 66 -8.39 -25.43 -1.31
CA PRO A 66 -8.39 -24.62 -2.52
C PRO A 66 -9.75 -24.56 -3.22
N GLY A 67 -10.47 -25.69 -3.33
CA GLY A 67 -11.79 -25.72 -3.95
C GLY A 67 -12.88 -24.98 -3.15
N GLU A 68 -12.80 -25.03 -1.82
CA GLU A 68 -13.68 -24.23 -0.96
C GLU A 68 -13.41 -22.73 -1.15
N LYS A 69 -12.12 -22.33 -1.16
CA LYS A 69 -11.69 -20.94 -1.40
C LYS A 69 -12.20 -20.43 -2.74
N GLU A 70 -11.98 -21.18 -3.82
CA GLU A 70 -12.40 -20.78 -5.16
C GLU A 70 -13.92 -20.59 -5.25
N THR A 71 -14.69 -21.58 -4.76
CA THR A 71 -16.16 -21.53 -4.77
C THR A 71 -16.68 -20.32 -4.00
N TRP A 72 -16.11 -20.06 -2.83
CA TRP A 72 -16.53 -18.94 -1.99
C TRP A 72 -16.19 -17.57 -2.61
N LEU A 73 -14.97 -17.41 -3.12
CA LEU A 73 -14.51 -16.13 -3.67
C LEU A 73 -15.17 -15.78 -5.00
N ALA A 74 -15.69 -16.76 -5.74
CA ALA A 74 -16.13 -16.60 -7.12
C ALA A 74 -17.13 -15.45 -7.37
N GLN A 75 -17.92 -15.08 -6.36
CA GLN A 75 -18.95 -14.02 -6.42
C GLN A 75 -18.64 -12.81 -5.53
N THR A 76 -17.47 -12.77 -4.89
CA THR A 76 -17.07 -11.68 -4.00
C THR A 76 -16.33 -10.59 -4.78
N PRO A 77 -16.43 -9.30 -4.39
CA PRO A 77 -15.62 -8.23 -4.96
C PRO A 77 -14.13 -8.56 -5.04
N TYR A 78 -13.55 -9.08 -3.95
CA TYR A 78 -12.15 -9.49 -3.93
C TYR A 78 -11.81 -10.61 -4.94
N GLY A 79 -12.63 -11.65 -5.02
CA GLY A 79 -12.41 -12.75 -5.96
C GLY A 79 -12.60 -12.36 -7.43
N LYS A 80 -13.55 -11.45 -7.70
CA LYS A 80 -13.72 -10.87 -9.04
C LYS A 80 -12.53 -9.99 -9.44
N ALA A 81 -12.03 -9.15 -8.51
CA ALA A 81 -10.83 -8.35 -8.73
C ALA A 81 -9.61 -9.23 -9.05
N LEU A 82 -9.37 -10.29 -8.27
CA LEU A 82 -8.30 -11.26 -8.58
C LEU A 82 -8.46 -11.88 -9.97
N ARG A 83 -9.67 -12.34 -10.32
CA ARG A 83 -9.94 -12.96 -11.63
C ARG A 83 -9.69 -11.98 -12.78
N LYS A 84 -10.14 -10.73 -12.63
CA LYS A 84 -9.91 -9.66 -13.62
C LYS A 84 -8.42 -9.45 -13.84
N GLU A 85 -7.63 -9.39 -12.77
CA GLU A 85 -6.19 -9.19 -12.87
C GLU A 85 -5.46 -10.43 -13.44
N TYR A 86 -5.88 -11.66 -13.13
CA TYR A 86 -5.31 -12.87 -13.76
C TYR A 86 -5.49 -12.88 -15.29
N GLN A 87 -6.56 -12.26 -15.80
CA GLN A 87 -6.86 -12.12 -17.22
C GLN A 87 -6.12 -10.97 -17.90
N ARG A 88 -5.40 -10.12 -17.13
CA ARG A 88 -4.67 -9.00 -17.68
C ARG A 88 -3.50 -9.48 -18.54
N ASP A 89 -3.28 -8.76 -19.65
CA ASP A 89 -2.12 -8.97 -20.51
C ASP A 89 -0.81 -8.67 -19.77
N GLY A 90 0.25 -9.40 -20.12
CA GLY A 90 1.56 -9.31 -19.46
C GLY A 90 2.39 -8.09 -19.86
N SER A 91 1.81 -6.87 -19.82
CA SER A 91 2.58 -5.64 -20.03
C SER A 91 3.78 -5.61 -19.08
N LEU A 92 4.96 -5.30 -19.62
CA LEU A 92 6.17 -5.22 -18.82
C LEU A 92 6.12 -4.06 -17.82
N GLN A 93 5.43 -2.98 -18.18
CA GLN A 93 5.40 -1.73 -17.42
C GLN A 93 3.97 -1.33 -17.09
N ASP A 94 3.80 -0.73 -15.91
CA ASP A 94 2.57 -0.17 -15.35
C ASP A 94 1.43 -1.19 -15.14
N ALA A 95 1.75 -2.48 -15.16
CA ALA A 95 0.75 -3.54 -15.01
C ALA A 95 0.03 -3.48 -13.66
N GLY A 96 -1.30 -3.71 -13.72
CA GLY A 96 -2.17 -3.81 -12.56
C GLY A 96 -3.32 -2.81 -12.63
N ILE A 97 -3.90 -2.50 -11.47
CA ILE A 97 -4.98 -1.52 -11.36
C ILE A 97 -4.40 -0.13 -11.62
N GLU A 98 -4.67 0.44 -12.78
CA GLU A 98 -4.26 1.80 -13.14
C GLU A 98 -5.38 2.82 -12.91
N ARG A 99 -6.65 2.35 -12.84
CA ARG A 99 -7.85 3.16 -12.59
C ARG A 99 -8.90 2.35 -11.84
N ALA A 100 -9.55 2.94 -10.83
CA ALA A 100 -10.42 2.20 -9.90
C ALA A 100 -11.88 2.65 -9.83
N ASP A 101 -12.26 3.89 -10.17
CA ASP A 101 -13.64 4.27 -10.51
C ASP A 101 -13.65 5.49 -11.43
N THR A 102 -14.01 5.29 -12.70
CA THR A 102 -14.01 6.36 -13.69
C THR A 102 -15.20 7.30 -13.59
N THR A 103 -16.13 7.07 -12.67
CA THR A 103 -17.26 7.96 -12.37
C THR A 103 -16.92 8.98 -11.29
N GLU A 104 -15.78 8.83 -10.62
CA GLU A 104 -15.34 9.72 -9.57
C GLU A 104 -14.94 11.10 -10.06
N ARG A 105 -15.19 12.08 -9.20
CA ARG A 105 -14.77 13.46 -9.39
C ARG A 105 -13.41 13.67 -8.73
N GLY A 106 -12.39 12.95 -9.20
CA GLY A 106 -11.03 13.01 -8.65
C GLY A 106 -10.18 11.80 -9.03
N PHE A 107 -9.26 11.41 -8.15
CA PHE A 107 -8.25 10.37 -8.41
C PHE A 107 -7.73 9.74 -7.10
N HIS A 108 -7.01 8.62 -7.22
CA HIS A 108 -6.32 8.00 -6.10
C HIS A 108 -4.87 8.51 -6.05
N LEU A 109 -4.49 9.21 -4.98
CA LEU A 109 -3.12 9.66 -4.80
C LEU A 109 -2.26 8.53 -4.21
N THR A 110 -1.26 8.09 -4.97
CA THR A 110 -0.29 7.08 -4.54
C THR A 110 1.11 7.65 -4.43
N MET A 111 1.85 7.18 -3.42
CA MET A 111 3.17 7.69 -3.09
C MET A 111 4.14 6.53 -2.90
N ASP A 112 5.20 6.47 -3.72
CA ASP A 112 6.19 5.40 -3.62
C ASP A 112 7.37 5.85 -2.73
N LEU A 113 7.53 5.15 -1.61
CA LEU A 113 8.63 5.30 -0.66
C LEU A 113 9.69 4.22 -0.91
N CYS A 114 10.35 4.31 -2.07
CA CYS A 114 11.51 3.49 -2.43
C CYS A 114 12.72 3.81 -1.51
N PRO A 115 13.73 2.93 -1.44
CA PRO A 115 14.94 3.18 -0.65
C PRO A 115 15.58 4.52 -1.02
N SER A 116 15.91 5.31 -0.01
CA SER A 116 16.47 6.65 -0.18
C SER A 116 17.44 6.95 0.94
N HIS A 117 18.35 7.90 0.69
CA HIS A 117 19.16 8.53 1.73
C HIS A 117 18.64 9.91 2.10
N LYS A 118 17.61 10.40 1.40
CA LYS A 118 17.03 11.73 1.60
C LYS A 118 15.80 11.63 2.49
N PRO A 119 15.53 12.64 3.33
CA PRO A 119 14.36 12.65 4.18
C PRO A 119 13.07 12.67 3.36
N LEU A 120 11.97 12.28 4.00
CA LEU A 120 10.63 12.49 3.48
C LEU A 120 10.38 13.97 3.19
N THR A 121 9.79 14.27 2.03
CA THR A 121 9.34 15.62 1.67
C THR A 121 8.08 15.98 2.45
N ARG A 122 8.22 16.28 3.74
CA ARG A 122 7.09 16.55 4.66
C ARG A 122 6.20 17.70 4.20
N SER A 123 6.79 18.72 3.55
CA SER A 123 6.06 19.87 3.02
C SER A 123 4.95 19.48 2.03
N LEU A 124 5.12 18.39 1.28
CA LEU A 124 4.05 17.86 0.42
C LEU A 124 2.79 17.55 1.22
N PHE A 125 2.92 16.82 2.32
CA PHE A 125 1.77 16.40 3.12
C PHE A 125 1.16 17.60 3.86
N GLU A 126 1.98 18.55 4.28
CA GLU A 126 1.49 19.81 4.86
C GLU A 126 0.65 20.59 3.84
N GLU A 127 1.10 20.68 2.58
CA GLU A 127 0.34 21.31 1.49
C GLU A 127 -0.93 20.53 1.14
N LEU A 128 -0.88 19.18 1.12
CA LEU A 128 -2.07 18.33 0.95
C LEU A 128 -3.11 18.59 2.05
N ILE A 129 -2.67 18.60 3.31
CA ILE A 129 -3.54 18.85 4.47
C ILE A 129 -4.15 20.25 4.39
N ALA A 130 -3.38 21.26 3.98
CA ALA A 130 -3.89 22.62 3.82
C ALA A 130 -4.92 22.73 2.68
N ALA A 131 -4.72 21.99 1.59
CA ALA A 131 -5.59 22.05 0.42
C ALA A 131 -6.91 21.27 0.59
N PHE A 132 -6.83 20.01 1.02
CA PHE A 132 -7.97 19.10 1.07
C PHE A 132 -8.65 19.07 2.45
N GLY A 133 -7.88 19.28 3.53
CA GLY A 133 -8.36 19.13 4.91
C GLY A 133 -9.63 19.92 5.30
N PRO A 134 -9.91 21.10 4.73
CA PRO A 134 -11.18 21.81 4.96
C PRO A 134 -12.42 21.07 4.42
N GLU A 135 -12.27 20.27 3.37
CA GLU A 135 -13.38 19.66 2.62
C GLU A 135 -13.45 18.13 2.80
N GLU A 136 -12.29 17.50 3.06
CA GLU A 136 -12.08 16.06 3.17
C GLU A 136 -11.10 15.78 4.33
N ARG A 137 -11.62 15.12 5.38
CA ARG A 137 -10.81 14.72 6.53
C ARG A 137 -11.40 13.44 7.17
N PRO A 138 -10.58 12.39 7.37
CA PRO A 138 -9.18 12.27 6.99
C PRO A 138 -9.00 12.29 5.45
N ILE A 139 -7.82 12.71 4.98
CA ILE A 139 -7.51 12.73 3.55
C ILE A 139 -7.02 11.35 3.12
N PRO A 140 -7.67 10.67 2.18
CA PRO A 140 -7.26 9.35 1.75
C PRO A 140 -6.01 9.43 0.87
N VAL A 141 -4.99 8.67 1.26
CA VAL A 141 -3.74 8.51 0.49
C VAL A 141 -3.28 7.06 0.52
N THR A 142 -2.64 6.65 -0.57
CA THR A 142 -2.02 5.32 -0.66
C THR A 142 -0.50 5.48 -0.61
N ILE A 143 0.15 4.84 0.35
CA ILE A 143 1.61 4.88 0.46
C ILE A 143 2.15 3.47 0.21
N THR A 144 2.91 3.33 -0.86
CA THR A 144 3.65 2.11 -1.17
C THR A 144 5.03 2.21 -0.52
N ILE A 145 5.40 1.21 0.27
CA ILE A 145 6.54 1.34 1.17
C ILE A 145 7.44 0.12 1.10
N THR A 146 8.75 0.38 1.05
CA THR A 146 9.77 -0.66 1.03
C THR A 146 10.30 -0.97 2.42
N GLY A 147 10.76 -2.21 2.61
CA GLY A 147 11.37 -2.66 3.85
C GLY A 147 12.58 -1.82 4.23
N LEU A 148 13.48 -1.56 3.28
CA LEU A 148 14.67 -0.75 3.50
C LEU A 148 14.34 0.72 3.82
N TRP A 149 13.31 1.31 3.23
CA TRP A 149 12.90 2.67 3.60
C TRP A 149 12.42 2.72 5.06
N MET A 150 11.58 1.76 5.49
CA MET A 150 11.13 1.68 6.89
C MET A 150 12.27 1.51 7.90
N GLN A 151 13.37 0.86 7.49
CA GLN A 151 14.56 0.71 8.34
C GLN A 151 15.34 2.02 8.46
N ALA A 152 15.55 2.72 7.34
CA ALA A 152 16.35 3.93 7.29
C ALA A 152 15.61 5.19 7.80
N HIS A 153 14.28 5.22 7.74
CA HIS A 153 13.45 6.41 7.96
C HIS A 153 12.48 6.28 9.13
N ALA A 154 12.96 5.81 10.29
CA ALA A 154 12.11 5.59 11.46
C ALA A 154 11.37 6.86 11.92
N ASP A 155 12.03 8.02 11.90
CA ASP A 155 11.43 9.30 12.32
C ASP A 155 10.36 9.80 11.34
N ASP A 156 10.59 9.63 10.04
CA ASP A 156 9.61 9.99 9.01
C ASP A 156 8.42 9.05 9.04
N LEU A 157 8.65 7.75 9.26
CA LEU A 157 7.57 6.78 9.44
C LEU A 157 6.73 7.11 10.68
N ALA A 158 7.37 7.43 11.80
CA ALA A 158 6.68 7.85 13.02
C ALA A 158 5.85 9.13 12.79
N TRP A 159 6.37 10.06 12.00
CA TRP A 159 5.65 11.27 11.62
C TRP A 159 4.40 10.97 10.77
N LEU A 160 4.50 10.11 9.75
CA LEU A 160 3.35 9.68 8.94
C LEU A 160 2.28 8.98 9.80
N LYS A 161 2.69 8.04 10.67
CA LYS A 161 1.78 7.37 11.60
C LYS A 161 1.08 8.35 12.55
N ASN A 162 1.76 9.41 12.97
CA ASN A 162 1.18 10.45 13.80
C ASN A 162 0.14 11.29 13.04
N LEU A 163 0.34 11.56 11.74
CA LEU A 163 -0.70 12.20 10.91
C LEU A 163 -1.95 11.32 10.81
N GLN A 164 -1.77 10.01 10.64
CA GLN A 164 -2.88 9.05 10.65
C GLN A 164 -3.59 9.01 12.01
N THR A 165 -2.84 8.91 13.11
CA THR A 165 -3.40 8.87 14.48
C THR A 165 -4.18 10.15 14.81
N LYS A 166 -3.80 11.30 14.23
CA LYS A 166 -4.51 12.59 14.38
C LYS A 166 -5.72 12.74 13.45
N GLY A 167 -6.06 11.71 12.66
CA GLY A 167 -7.12 11.76 11.67
C GLY A 167 -6.90 12.85 10.61
N LEU A 168 -5.63 13.16 10.29
CA LEU A 168 -5.30 14.10 9.21
C LEU A 168 -5.23 13.35 7.88
N LEU A 169 -4.67 12.14 7.89
CA LEU A 169 -4.57 11.26 6.74
C LEU A 169 -5.22 9.92 7.04
N GLU A 170 -5.83 9.32 6.02
CA GLU A 170 -6.24 7.93 6.00
C GLU A 170 -5.30 7.21 5.05
N ILE A 171 -4.38 6.42 5.61
CA ILE A 171 -3.27 5.84 4.85
C ILE A 171 -3.56 4.38 4.55
N THR A 172 -3.69 4.06 3.26
CA THR A 172 -3.62 2.68 2.75
C THR A 172 -2.15 2.31 2.55
N TRP A 173 -1.64 1.39 3.38
CA TRP A 173 -0.25 0.94 3.32
C TRP A 173 -0.09 -0.21 2.31
N VAL A 174 0.72 -0.02 1.28
CA VAL A 174 0.89 -0.94 0.16
C VAL A 174 2.29 -1.55 0.17
N ASN A 175 2.38 -2.86 -0.10
CA ASN A 175 3.66 -3.54 -0.19
C ASN A 175 4.39 -3.13 -1.48
N HIS A 176 5.64 -2.70 -1.36
CA HIS A 176 6.48 -2.27 -2.49
C HIS A 176 7.79 -3.09 -2.62
N SER A 177 7.74 -4.36 -2.23
CA SER A 177 8.90 -5.23 -2.01
C SER A 177 9.82 -4.78 -0.86
N PHE A 178 10.73 -5.65 -0.42
CA PHE A 178 11.59 -5.31 0.71
C PHE A 178 12.79 -4.47 0.27
N HIS A 179 13.52 -4.94 -0.75
CA HIS A 179 14.79 -4.35 -1.14
C HIS A 179 14.68 -3.35 -2.30
N HIS A 180 13.69 -3.49 -3.19
CA HIS A 180 13.55 -2.67 -4.39
C HIS A 180 14.88 -2.52 -5.15
N ARG A 181 15.55 -3.65 -5.43
CA ARG A 181 16.86 -3.64 -6.09
C ARG A 181 16.74 -3.04 -7.49
N TYR A 182 17.72 -2.24 -7.87
CA TYR A 182 17.83 -1.66 -9.20
C TYR A 182 19.29 -1.66 -9.62
N ASP A 183 19.59 -2.24 -10.78
CA ASP A 183 20.92 -2.18 -11.40
C ASP A 183 20.86 -1.35 -12.68
N PRO A 184 21.49 -0.16 -12.75
CA PRO A 184 21.48 0.69 -13.94
C PRO A 184 22.16 0.06 -15.17
N LYS A 185 22.87 -1.06 -15.01
CA LYS A 185 23.53 -1.78 -16.10
C LYS A 185 22.64 -2.85 -16.73
N LEU A 186 21.52 -3.20 -16.10
CA LEU A 186 20.60 -4.21 -16.58
C LEU A 186 19.40 -3.58 -17.32
N PRO A 187 18.93 -4.18 -18.43
CA PRO A 187 17.68 -3.75 -19.05
C PRO A 187 16.51 -4.04 -18.11
N LEU A 188 15.39 -3.31 -18.26
CA LEU A 188 14.20 -3.46 -17.40
C LEU A 188 13.68 -4.91 -17.35
N THR A 189 13.79 -5.66 -18.44
CA THR A 189 13.38 -7.08 -18.54
C THR A 189 14.18 -8.04 -17.65
N ALA A 190 15.27 -7.58 -17.02
CA ALA A 190 16.11 -8.35 -16.10
C ALA A 190 16.46 -7.55 -14.84
N ASN A 191 15.65 -6.54 -14.50
CA ASN A 191 15.89 -5.62 -13.39
C ASN A 191 14.79 -5.78 -12.33
N PHE A 192 14.91 -5.06 -11.20
CA PHE A 192 13.91 -5.11 -10.15
C PHE A 192 13.64 -6.54 -9.69
N LEU A 193 12.38 -6.97 -9.65
CA LEU A 193 11.99 -8.31 -9.27
C LEU A 193 12.29 -9.37 -10.36
N LEU A 194 12.66 -8.93 -11.56
CA LEU A 194 13.11 -9.80 -12.66
C LEU A 194 14.62 -10.09 -12.61
N GLU A 195 15.36 -9.46 -11.69
CA GLU A 195 16.78 -9.72 -11.54
C GLU A 195 17.04 -11.18 -11.15
N LYS A 196 17.99 -11.82 -11.83
CA LYS A 196 18.33 -13.23 -11.60
C LYS A 196 18.72 -13.47 -10.14
N GLY A 197 18.07 -14.45 -9.52
CA GLY A 197 18.33 -14.83 -8.13
C GLY A 197 17.46 -14.10 -7.10
N THR A 198 16.57 -13.21 -7.54
CA THR A 198 15.54 -12.63 -6.67
C THR A 198 14.54 -13.70 -6.24
N ASP A 199 14.38 -13.89 -4.93
CA ASP A 199 13.27 -14.65 -4.37
C ASP A 199 12.08 -13.70 -4.15
N LEU A 200 11.14 -13.75 -5.09
CA LEU A 200 9.95 -12.91 -5.06
C LEU A 200 9.10 -13.10 -3.80
N ASN A 201 8.94 -14.35 -3.33
CA ASN A 201 8.17 -14.60 -2.11
C ASN A 201 8.87 -13.97 -0.91
N GLN A 202 10.18 -14.11 -0.83
CA GLN A 202 10.95 -13.50 0.25
C GLN A 202 10.84 -11.98 0.23
N GLU A 203 10.94 -11.33 -0.95
CA GLU A 203 10.76 -9.88 -1.10
C GLU A 203 9.41 -9.39 -0.56
N VAL A 204 8.33 -10.11 -0.89
CA VAL A 204 6.98 -9.76 -0.47
C VAL A 204 6.80 -9.99 1.03
N LEU A 205 7.11 -11.20 1.52
CA LEU A 205 6.85 -11.63 2.90
C LEU A 205 7.74 -10.90 3.91
N LEU A 206 8.99 -10.58 3.57
CA LEU A 206 9.84 -9.76 4.44
C LEU A 206 9.27 -8.34 4.60
N ASN A 207 8.72 -7.76 3.52
CA ASN A 207 8.15 -6.43 3.61
C ASN A 207 6.86 -6.43 4.45
N GLU A 208 5.98 -7.41 4.28
CA GLU A 208 4.79 -7.56 5.13
C GLU A 208 5.17 -7.68 6.63
N GLN A 209 6.18 -8.50 6.94
CA GLN A 209 6.69 -8.63 8.32
C GLN A 209 7.25 -7.30 8.84
N ALA A 210 8.01 -6.57 8.03
CA ALA A 210 8.55 -5.26 8.42
C ALA A 210 7.43 -4.25 8.67
N MET A 211 6.38 -4.23 7.83
CA MET A 211 5.19 -3.39 8.02
C MET A 211 4.54 -3.71 9.37
N LEU A 212 4.23 -4.98 9.63
CA LEU A 212 3.59 -5.42 10.89
C LEU A 212 4.45 -5.10 12.11
N GLN A 213 5.75 -5.37 12.08
CA GLN A 213 6.70 -5.04 13.14
C GLN A 213 6.80 -3.53 13.43
N LYS A 214 6.55 -2.70 12.42
CA LYS A 214 6.48 -1.24 12.57
C LYS A 214 5.09 -0.74 12.91
N GLY A 215 4.13 -1.64 13.16
CA GLY A 215 2.75 -1.31 13.49
C GLY A 215 1.98 -0.69 12.32
N LEU A 216 2.33 -1.08 11.09
CA LEU A 216 1.57 -0.80 9.89
C LEU A 216 0.73 -2.04 9.56
N LEU A 217 -0.53 -1.83 9.19
CA LEU A 217 -1.40 -2.89 8.70
C LEU A 217 -1.29 -2.94 7.17
N PRO A 218 -0.74 -4.02 6.57
CA PRO A 218 -0.67 -4.11 5.11
C PRO A 218 -2.06 -4.19 4.49
N SER A 219 -2.26 -3.45 3.39
CA SER A 219 -3.40 -3.63 2.49
C SER A 219 -3.18 -4.83 1.56
N ILE A 220 -4.21 -5.19 0.78
CA ILE A 220 -4.09 -6.27 -0.22
C ILE A 220 -3.37 -5.85 -1.50
N PHE A 221 -2.87 -4.63 -1.61
CA PHE A 221 -2.23 -4.15 -2.84
C PHE A 221 -0.72 -4.41 -2.83
N PHE A 222 -0.17 -4.56 -4.03
CA PHE A 222 1.27 -4.65 -4.27
C PHE A 222 1.68 -3.74 -5.42
N ARG A 223 2.68 -2.88 -5.19
CA ARG A 223 3.27 -2.02 -6.21
C ARG A 223 4.59 -2.62 -6.66
N PHE A 224 4.71 -2.96 -7.94
CA PHE A 224 5.98 -3.42 -8.49
C PHE A 224 7.06 -2.33 -8.43
N PRO A 225 8.26 -2.64 -7.91
CA PRO A 225 9.41 -1.76 -8.04
C PRO A 225 9.63 -1.29 -9.48
N GLY A 226 9.74 0.04 -9.66
CA GLY A 226 9.87 0.66 -10.98
C GLY A 226 8.65 0.50 -11.91
N LEU A 227 7.53 -0.01 -11.40
CA LEU A 227 6.35 -0.42 -12.17
C LEU A 227 6.66 -1.53 -13.18
N ILE A 228 7.69 -2.35 -12.90
CA ILE A 228 8.16 -3.40 -13.82
C ILE A 228 7.76 -4.79 -13.32
N SER A 229 7.09 -5.54 -14.18
CA SER A 229 6.75 -6.95 -13.96
C SER A 229 6.58 -7.67 -15.28
N ASP A 230 6.98 -8.93 -15.38
CA ASP A 230 6.47 -9.81 -16.42
C ASP A 230 5.25 -10.60 -15.92
N LYS A 231 4.62 -11.39 -16.79
CA LYS A 231 3.44 -12.18 -16.42
C LYS A 231 3.73 -13.18 -15.30
N ALA A 232 4.93 -13.75 -15.24
CA ALA A 232 5.28 -14.74 -14.22
C ALA A 232 5.38 -14.11 -12.82
N VAL A 233 6.06 -12.96 -12.72
CA VAL A 233 6.12 -12.17 -11.49
C VAL A 233 4.74 -11.64 -11.11
N PHE A 234 3.96 -11.17 -12.08
CA PHE A 234 2.59 -10.68 -11.88
C PHE A 234 1.67 -11.75 -11.28
N ASP A 235 1.60 -12.93 -11.90
CA ASP A 235 0.78 -14.05 -11.44
C ASP A 235 1.22 -14.55 -10.08
N ARG A 236 2.52 -14.50 -9.80
CA ARG A 236 3.03 -14.90 -8.50
C ARG A 236 2.59 -13.96 -7.37
N ILE A 237 2.44 -12.67 -7.63
CA ILE A 237 1.84 -11.71 -6.68
C ILE A 237 0.35 -12.03 -6.45
N LEU A 238 -0.39 -12.36 -7.51
CA LEU A 238 -1.79 -12.79 -7.39
C LEU A 238 -1.93 -14.08 -6.58
N ASP A 239 -1.03 -15.04 -6.75
CA ASP A 239 -1.01 -16.30 -5.99
C ASP A 239 -0.80 -16.07 -4.48
N LEU A 240 -0.10 -14.99 -4.12
CA LEU A 240 0.06 -14.55 -2.72
C LEU A 240 -1.20 -13.86 -2.17
N GLY A 241 -2.24 -13.69 -2.98
CA GLY A 241 -3.50 -13.05 -2.64
C GLY A 241 -3.44 -11.52 -2.67
N LEU A 242 -2.47 -10.94 -3.39
CA LEU A 242 -2.32 -9.49 -3.50
C LEU A 242 -2.77 -9.01 -4.88
N LEU A 243 -3.32 -7.79 -4.95
CA LEU A 243 -3.70 -7.13 -6.20
C LEU A 243 -2.58 -6.19 -6.66
N PRO A 244 -2.00 -6.41 -7.85
CA PRO A 244 -1.06 -5.48 -8.45
C PRO A 244 -1.64 -4.08 -8.68
N LEU A 245 -0.86 -3.06 -8.35
CA LEU A 245 -1.20 -1.65 -8.50
C LEU A 245 -0.30 -1.01 -9.58
N GLY A 246 -0.93 -0.50 -10.63
CA GLY A 246 -0.33 0.26 -11.73
C GLY A 246 -0.55 1.76 -11.58
N SER A 247 -0.09 2.57 -12.54
CA SER A 247 -0.27 4.03 -12.53
C SER A 247 -0.49 4.50 -13.96
N ASP A 248 -1.50 5.33 -14.19
CA ASP A 248 -1.76 5.98 -15.49
C ASP A 248 -1.42 7.49 -15.49
N ALA A 249 -0.90 8.00 -14.38
CA ALA A 249 -0.58 9.42 -14.23
C ALA A 249 0.68 9.63 -13.38
N TRP A 250 1.83 9.73 -14.05
CA TRP A 250 3.10 10.15 -13.47
C TRP A 250 3.48 11.57 -13.91
N LEU A 251 3.24 12.55 -13.03
CA LEU A 251 3.42 13.98 -13.35
C LEU A 251 4.86 14.33 -13.75
N ALA A 252 5.87 13.68 -13.16
CA ALA A 252 7.27 13.92 -13.51
C ALA A 252 7.56 13.55 -14.98
N LYS A 253 6.86 12.55 -15.54
CA LYS A 253 6.91 12.15 -16.95
C LYS A 253 6.00 12.98 -17.87
N GLY A 254 5.19 13.88 -17.32
CA GLY A 254 4.31 14.76 -18.10
C GLY A 254 2.90 14.19 -18.31
N GLU A 255 2.55 13.12 -17.61
CA GLU A 255 1.22 12.53 -17.64
C GLU A 255 0.28 13.29 -16.69
N ALA A 256 -0.94 13.56 -17.14
CA ALA A 256 -1.94 14.30 -16.39
C ALA A 256 -2.99 13.35 -15.79
N PRO A 257 -3.40 13.54 -14.52
CA PRO A 257 -4.47 12.76 -13.92
C PRO A 257 -5.79 12.93 -14.67
N LYS A 258 -6.56 11.85 -14.74
CA LYS A 258 -7.93 11.81 -15.23
C LYS A 258 -8.84 11.27 -14.11
N GLN A 259 -10.15 11.27 -14.33
CA GLN A 259 -11.12 10.76 -13.35
C GLN A 259 -10.85 9.28 -13.02
N GLY A 260 -10.68 8.97 -11.74
CA GLY A 260 -10.35 7.63 -11.24
C GLY A 260 -8.92 7.18 -11.55
N SER A 261 -8.03 8.07 -12.00
CA SER A 261 -6.62 7.75 -12.21
C SER A 261 -5.93 7.31 -10.93
N VAL A 262 -4.95 6.42 -11.05
CA VAL A 262 -4.01 6.11 -9.99
C VAL A 262 -2.76 6.95 -10.23
N VAL A 263 -2.64 8.03 -9.47
CA VAL A 263 -1.57 9.03 -9.62
C VAL A 263 -0.34 8.61 -8.82
N LEU A 264 0.84 8.70 -9.44
CA LEU A 264 2.12 8.39 -8.78
C LEU A 264 2.97 9.65 -8.54
N ILE A 265 3.47 9.77 -7.31
CA ILE A 265 4.53 10.70 -6.91
C ILE A 265 5.54 10.04 -5.97
N HIS A 266 6.75 10.59 -5.86
CA HIS A 266 7.80 10.07 -4.97
C HIS A 266 8.25 11.09 -3.91
N PRO A 267 7.63 11.13 -2.72
CA PRO A 267 8.01 12.04 -1.65
C PRO A 267 9.24 11.58 -0.85
N ASN A 268 10.03 10.62 -1.34
CA ASN A 268 11.25 10.13 -0.71
C ASN A 268 12.49 11.03 -0.96
N GLY A 269 12.28 12.26 -1.44
CA GLY A 269 13.31 13.25 -1.78
C GLY A 269 14.00 13.07 -3.14
N ASN A 270 13.68 12.02 -3.90
CA ASN A 270 14.33 11.74 -5.18
C ASN A 270 13.63 12.35 -6.40
N GLU A 271 12.38 12.82 -6.28
CA GLU A 271 11.60 13.37 -7.40
C GLU A 271 11.03 14.78 -7.11
N PRO A 272 11.87 15.80 -6.92
CA PRO A 272 11.39 17.16 -6.61
C PRO A 272 10.50 17.76 -7.70
N LEU A 273 10.72 17.39 -8.97
CA LEU A 273 9.90 17.88 -10.09
C LEU A 273 8.46 17.37 -10.03
N GLY A 274 8.26 16.07 -9.74
CA GLY A 274 6.93 15.47 -9.60
C GLY A 274 6.13 16.13 -8.48
N ILE A 275 6.78 16.34 -7.33
CA ILE A 275 6.19 17.05 -6.18
C ILE A 275 5.78 18.48 -6.55
N LYS A 276 6.66 19.23 -7.20
CA LYS A 276 6.35 20.61 -7.63
C LYS A 276 5.14 20.65 -8.56
N LYS A 277 5.11 19.79 -9.58
CA LYS A 277 3.99 19.72 -10.54
C LYS A 277 2.69 19.33 -9.85
N PHE A 278 2.75 18.42 -8.89
CA PHE A 278 1.56 18.00 -8.13
C PHE A 278 1.01 19.15 -7.29
N ILE A 279 1.86 19.89 -6.60
CA ILE A 279 1.47 21.08 -5.85
C ILE A 279 0.84 22.14 -6.76
N GLU A 280 1.43 22.37 -7.95
CA GLU A 280 0.87 23.29 -8.95
C GLU A 280 -0.51 22.83 -9.42
N LEU A 281 -0.70 21.54 -9.66
CA LEU A 281 -1.99 20.94 -10.03
C LEU A 281 -3.04 21.16 -8.93
N VAL A 282 -2.69 20.88 -7.67
CA VAL A 282 -3.59 21.11 -6.52
C VAL A 282 -4.00 22.57 -6.41
N LYS A 283 -3.07 23.52 -6.64
CA LYS A 283 -3.37 24.96 -6.65
C LYS A 283 -4.32 25.36 -7.78
N GLN A 284 -4.11 24.81 -8.98
CA GLN A 284 -4.97 25.04 -10.14
C GLN A 284 -6.41 24.56 -9.89
N HIS A 285 -6.59 23.45 -9.17
CA HIS A 285 -7.89 22.88 -8.83
C HIS A 285 -8.44 23.33 -7.47
N SER A 286 -7.87 24.36 -6.83
CA SER A 286 -8.31 24.83 -5.51
C SER A 286 -9.80 25.16 -5.44
N THR A 287 -10.37 25.77 -6.48
CA THR A 287 -11.81 26.05 -6.56
C THR A 287 -12.63 24.76 -6.67
N ASP A 288 -12.16 23.76 -7.42
CA ASP A 288 -12.87 22.49 -7.58
C ASP A 288 -12.84 21.65 -6.30
N ILE A 289 -11.71 21.67 -5.58
CA ILE A 289 -11.57 21.05 -4.24
C ILE A 289 -12.60 21.65 -3.29
N ARG A 290 -12.67 22.99 -3.21
CA ARG A 290 -13.64 23.71 -2.35
C ARG A 290 -15.10 23.41 -2.68
N HIS A 291 -15.39 23.06 -3.93
CA HIS A 291 -16.73 22.64 -4.35
C HIS A 291 -16.93 21.11 -4.35
N LYS A 292 -15.96 20.34 -3.83
CA LYS A 292 -15.99 18.87 -3.78
C LYS A 292 -16.17 18.21 -5.15
N ASN A 293 -15.60 18.84 -6.19
CA ASN A 293 -15.58 18.36 -7.57
C ASN A 293 -14.21 17.79 -7.98
N TRP A 294 -13.24 17.81 -7.07
CA TRP A 294 -11.90 17.27 -7.26
C TRP A 294 -11.35 16.82 -5.91
N LEU A 295 -11.63 15.57 -5.53
CA LEU A 295 -11.26 14.97 -4.24
C LEU A 295 -10.30 13.79 -4.41
N LEU A 296 -9.77 13.28 -3.30
CA LEU A 296 -9.00 12.05 -3.27
C LEU A 296 -9.89 10.88 -2.85
N TYR A 297 -9.64 9.68 -3.37
CA TYR A 297 -10.51 8.52 -3.13
C TYR A 297 -9.74 7.31 -2.62
N GLU A 298 -10.42 6.48 -1.82
CA GLU A 298 -9.86 5.30 -1.21
C GLU A 298 -9.87 4.10 -2.14
N LEU A 299 -8.67 3.70 -2.56
CA LEU A 299 -8.49 2.61 -3.51
C LEU A 299 -9.21 1.29 -3.14
N PRO A 300 -9.17 0.77 -1.89
CA PRO A 300 -9.91 -0.45 -1.54
C PRO A 300 -11.43 -0.33 -1.79
N ALA A 301 -12.02 0.82 -1.43
CA ALA A 301 -13.45 1.05 -1.55
C ALA A 301 -13.89 1.02 -3.02
N ASP A 302 -13.11 1.61 -3.92
CA ASP A 302 -13.53 1.74 -5.32
C ASP A 302 -13.27 0.48 -6.14
N VAL A 303 -12.17 -0.23 -5.83
CA VAL A 303 -11.93 -1.58 -6.35
C VAL A 303 -13.06 -2.54 -5.92
N SER A 304 -13.63 -2.36 -4.73
CA SER A 304 -14.76 -3.17 -4.27
C SER A 304 -16.06 -2.94 -5.06
N LYS A 305 -16.26 -1.72 -5.58
CA LYS A 305 -17.49 -1.32 -6.28
C LYS A 305 -17.52 -1.72 -7.75
N GLN A 306 -16.36 -1.80 -8.39
CA GLN A 306 -16.25 -2.03 -9.84
C GLN A 306 -16.63 -3.45 -10.33
N ASN A 307 -17.06 -4.35 -9.45
CA ASN A 307 -17.05 -5.79 -9.74
C ASN A 307 -18.34 -6.55 -9.39
#